data_AF-A0A946BV14-F1
#
_entry.id   AF-A0A946BV14-F1
#
_cell.length_a   1.000
_cell.length_b   1.000
_cell.length_c   1.000
_cell.angle_alpha   90.00
_cell.angle_beta   90.00
_cell.angle_gamma   90.00
#
_symmetry.space_group_name_H-M   'P 1'
#
loop_
_entity.id
_entity.type
_entity.pdbx_description
1 polymer ?
#
loop_
_entity_poly.entity_id
_entity_poly.type
_entity_poly.pdbx_seq_one_letter_code
_entity_poly.pdbx_strand_id
1 'polypeptide(L)'
;PVNVGDFRVPSEADEPMVAWMLHAPTPRVTNGLSARDAYRLGRHKLLSMSFEEIEAATLSQLSGMFGSAGFDAGRDVEAITVNRWAHGYAYEYMDLHDPDWPEGEAPHELGRRPIGRIAIANSDAEAAAYVQTAMKAARRAVNELLV
;
A
#
# COMPACT_ATOMS: atom_id res chain seq x y z
N PRO A 1 14.31 13.61 -0.01
CA PRO A 1 14.05 13.96 1.41
C PRO A 1 14.36 15.45 1.68
N VAL A 2 13.69 16.06 2.67
CA VAL A 2 13.90 17.46 3.08
C VAL A 2 14.17 17.52 4.58
N ASN A 3 14.93 18.53 5.03
CA ASN A 3 15.18 18.77 6.45
C ASN A 3 13.86 19.19 7.15
N VAL A 4 13.53 18.56 8.28
CA VAL A 4 12.30 18.84 9.04
C VAL A 4 12.64 18.95 10.52
N GLY A 5 12.44 20.12 11.11
CA GLY A 5 12.83 20.39 12.49
C GLY A 5 14.32 20.09 12.70
N ASP A 6 14.61 19.22 13.66
CA ASP A 6 15.98 18.81 13.99
C ASP A 6 16.50 17.64 13.13
N PHE A 7 15.67 17.04 12.28
CA PHE A 7 16.10 16.00 11.36
C PHE A 7 16.91 16.60 10.19
N ARG A 8 18.11 16.06 9.98
CA ARG A 8 18.99 16.39 8.86
C ARG A 8 19.10 15.22 7.91
N VAL A 9 18.85 15.47 6.63
CA VAL A 9 19.04 14.48 5.58
C VAL A 9 20.53 14.21 5.40
N PRO A 10 20.93 12.95 5.14
CA PRO A 10 22.29 12.66 4.72
C PRO A 10 22.66 13.51 3.50
N SER A 11 23.80 14.19 3.56
CA SER A 11 24.34 15.07 2.52
C SER A 11 25.71 14.65 2.01
N GLU A 12 26.47 13.86 2.78
CA GLU A 12 27.78 13.36 2.39
C GLU A 12 27.71 11.91 1.86
N ALA A 13 28.69 11.52 1.06
CA ALA A 13 28.69 10.21 0.38
C ALA A 13 28.87 9.02 1.34
N ASP A 14 29.48 9.24 2.50
CA ASP A 14 29.76 8.24 3.53
C ASP A 14 28.69 8.19 4.63
N GLU A 15 27.69 9.08 4.59
CA GLU A 15 26.61 9.08 5.57
C GLU A 15 25.61 7.95 5.29
N PRO A 16 25.19 7.20 6.33
CA PRO A 16 24.20 6.15 6.16
C PRO A 16 22.86 6.73 5.71
N MET A 17 22.23 6.08 4.74
CA MET A 17 20.93 6.49 4.22
C MET A 17 19.91 5.37 4.30
N VAL A 18 18.64 5.76 4.51
CA VAL A 18 17.52 4.84 4.41
C VAL A 18 17.09 4.73 2.95
N ALA A 19 17.30 3.57 2.34
CA ALA A 19 16.77 3.25 1.03
C ALA A 19 15.33 2.74 1.16
N TRP A 20 14.41 3.36 0.42
CA TRP A 20 13.03 2.88 0.32
C TRP A 20 12.85 2.07 -0.95
N MET A 21 12.44 0.81 -0.79
CA MET A 21 12.17 -0.10 -1.89
C MET A 21 10.73 -0.60 -1.81
N LEU A 22 10.09 -0.73 -2.98
CA LEU A 22 8.71 -1.21 -3.11
C LEU A 22 8.68 -2.53 -3.87
N HIS A 23 7.87 -3.46 -3.39
CA HIS A 23 7.49 -4.65 -4.14
C HIS A 23 5.97 -4.74 -4.24
N ALA A 24 5.45 -4.82 -5.47
CA ALA A 24 4.06 -5.15 -5.75
C ALA A 24 3.97 -6.63 -6.15
N PRO A 25 3.45 -7.52 -5.29
CA PRO A 25 3.45 -8.97 -5.52
C PRO A 25 2.34 -9.42 -6.48
N THR A 26 1.51 -8.50 -6.96
CA THR A 26 0.40 -8.77 -7.87
C THR A 26 0.94 -9.34 -9.18
N PRO A 27 0.49 -10.52 -9.62
CA PRO A 27 0.90 -11.07 -10.90
C PRO A 27 0.40 -10.20 -12.04
N ARG A 28 1.01 -10.36 -13.21
CA ARG A 28 0.48 -9.77 -14.45
C ARG A 28 -0.93 -10.30 -14.67
N VAL A 29 -1.88 -9.39 -14.86
CA VAL A 29 -3.25 -9.76 -15.25
C VAL A 29 -3.20 -10.30 -16.68
N THR A 30 -3.45 -11.60 -16.84
CA THR A 30 -3.58 -12.28 -18.12
C THR A 30 -5.06 -12.63 -18.38
N ASN A 31 -5.37 -13.08 -19.59
CA ASN A 31 -6.74 -13.42 -19.97
C ASN A 31 -7.37 -14.41 -18.97
N GLY A 32 -8.47 -14.00 -18.35
CA GLY A 32 -9.26 -14.81 -17.42
C GLY A 32 -9.13 -14.44 -15.93
N LEU A 33 -8.18 -13.57 -15.54
CA LEU A 33 -8.10 -13.06 -14.17
C LEU A 33 -8.78 -11.69 -14.05
N SER A 34 -9.64 -11.54 -13.05
CA SER A 34 -10.09 -10.20 -12.63
C SER A 34 -9.02 -9.48 -11.81
N ALA A 35 -9.11 -8.15 -11.69
CA ALA A 35 -8.25 -7.40 -10.77
C ALA A 35 -8.32 -7.91 -9.33
N ARG A 36 -9.53 -8.27 -8.87
CA ARG A 36 -9.72 -8.88 -7.54
C ARG A 36 -8.96 -10.20 -7.38
N ASP A 37 -8.91 -11.03 -8.42
CA ASP A 37 -8.17 -12.29 -8.37
C ASP A 37 -6.67 -12.05 -8.35
N ALA A 38 -6.17 -11.10 -9.16
CA ALA A 38 -4.77 -10.69 -9.11
C ALA A 38 -4.38 -10.15 -7.72
N TYR A 39 -5.25 -9.37 -7.08
CA TYR A 39 -5.01 -8.88 -5.71
C TYR A 39 -5.04 -10.00 -4.67
N ARG A 40 -5.95 -10.97 -4.79
CA ARG A 40 -5.97 -12.16 -3.92
C ARG A 40 -4.68 -12.97 -4.04
N LEU A 41 -4.22 -13.20 -5.27
CA LEU A 41 -2.97 -13.91 -5.55
C LEU A 41 -1.75 -13.13 -5.02
N GLY A 42 -1.69 -11.83 -5.27
CA GLY A 42 -0.62 -10.97 -4.77
C GLY A 42 -0.56 -10.94 -3.24
N ARG A 43 -1.73 -10.84 -2.58
CA ARG A 43 -1.83 -10.91 -1.12
C ARG A 43 -1.37 -12.26 -0.58
N HIS A 44 -1.82 -13.36 -1.18
CA HIS A 44 -1.40 -14.69 -0.77
C HIS A 44 0.13 -14.81 -0.87
N LYS A 45 0.71 -14.40 -2.00
CA LYS A 45 2.17 -14.39 -2.21
C LYS A 45 2.89 -13.56 -1.14
N LEU A 46 2.43 -12.34 -0.87
CA LEU A 46 3.04 -11.47 0.15
C LEU A 46 3.03 -12.10 1.54
N LEU A 47 1.92 -12.71 1.92
CA LEU A 47 1.73 -13.32 3.23
C LEU A 47 2.46 -14.66 3.37
N SER A 48 2.70 -15.36 2.26
CA SER A 48 3.44 -16.62 2.26
C SER A 48 4.96 -16.43 2.24
N MET A 49 5.46 -15.24 1.87
CA MET A 49 6.90 -14.98 1.83
C MET A 49 7.49 -14.92 3.24
N SER A 50 8.58 -15.64 3.44
CA SER A 50 9.40 -15.54 4.65
C SER A 50 10.18 -14.22 4.66
N PHE A 51 10.74 -13.84 5.81
CA PHE A 51 11.61 -12.67 5.87
C PHE A 51 12.87 -12.90 5.04
N GLU A 52 13.45 -14.10 5.12
CA GLU A 52 14.68 -14.50 4.43
C GLU A 52 14.52 -14.43 2.91
N GLU A 53 13.35 -14.82 2.37
CA GLU A 53 13.06 -14.66 0.94
C GLU A 53 13.02 -13.18 0.51
N ILE A 54 12.44 -12.31 1.35
CA ILE A 54 12.38 -10.87 1.09
C ILE A 54 13.77 -10.26 1.18
N GLU A 55 14.51 -10.57 2.24
CA GLU A 55 15.89 -10.13 2.46
C GLU A 55 16.80 -10.53 1.30
N ALA A 56 16.80 -11.81 0.92
CA ALA A 56 17.61 -12.31 -0.18
C ALA A 56 17.28 -11.60 -1.51
N ALA A 57 15.99 -11.38 -1.80
CA ALA A 57 15.58 -10.67 -3.01
C ALA A 57 16.00 -9.19 -2.99
N THR A 58 15.87 -8.51 -1.84
CA THR A 58 16.29 -7.13 -1.64
C THR A 58 17.81 -6.98 -1.84
N LEU A 59 18.61 -7.81 -1.18
CA LEU A 59 20.07 -7.79 -1.30
C LEU A 59 20.53 -8.13 -2.72
N SER A 60 19.85 -9.08 -3.38
CA SER A 60 20.14 -9.45 -4.77
C SER A 60 19.87 -8.30 -5.74
N GLN A 61 18.76 -7.56 -5.57
CA GLN A 61 18.46 -6.39 -6.40
C GLN A 61 19.46 -5.27 -6.18
N LEU A 62 19.78 -4.93 -4.92
CA LEU A 62 20.77 -3.89 -4.62
C LEU A 62 22.16 -4.25 -5.19
N SER A 63 22.60 -5.49 -5.00
CA SER A 63 23.87 -5.98 -5.56
C SER A 63 23.86 -5.97 -7.09
N GLY A 64 22.73 -6.34 -7.71
CA GLY A 64 22.58 -6.27 -9.17
C GLY A 64 22.62 -4.85 -9.73
N MET A 65 22.09 -3.87 -8.99
CA MET A 65 22.08 -2.47 -9.39
C MET A 65 23.42 -1.77 -9.17
N PHE A 66 24.08 -2.04 -8.04
CA PHE A 66 25.20 -1.24 -7.55
C PHE A 66 26.51 -2.02 -7.36
N GLY A 67 26.51 -3.34 -7.51
CA GLY A 67 27.69 -4.17 -7.28
C GLY A 67 28.87 -3.82 -8.21
N SER A 68 28.60 -3.45 -9.47
CA SER A 68 29.64 -2.98 -10.40
C SER A 68 30.26 -1.64 -10.00
N ALA A 69 29.57 -0.87 -9.16
CA ALA A 69 30.06 0.37 -8.57
C ALA A 69 30.74 0.16 -7.20
N GLY A 70 30.92 -1.09 -6.76
CA GLY A 70 31.62 -1.44 -5.52
C GLY A 70 30.73 -1.61 -4.29
N PHE A 71 29.40 -1.67 -4.47
CA PHE A 71 28.48 -2.03 -3.39
C PHE A 71 28.69 -3.49 -2.96
N ASP A 72 28.79 -3.70 -1.66
CA ASP A 72 28.88 -5.01 -1.02
C ASP A 72 27.77 -5.11 0.03
N ALA A 73 26.81 -6.01 -0.17
CA ALA A 73 25.66 -6.16 0.72
C ALA A 73 26.05 -6.50 2.18
N GLY A 74 27.13 -7.26 2.40
CA GLY A 74 27.55 -7.66 3.73
C GLY A 74 28.27 -6.54 4.50
N ARG A 75 28.85 -5.57 3.77
CA ARG A 75 29.50 -4.39 4.35
C ARG A 75 28.57 -3.19 4.45
N ASP A 76 27.74 -2.97 3.43
CA ASP A 76 27.05 -1.71 3.19
C ASP A 76 25.59 -1.70 3.69
N VAL A 77 25.03 -2.87 4.04
CA VAL A 77 23.67 -2.98 4.59
C VAL A 77 23.73 -3.28 6.09
N GLU A 78 23.38 -2.27 6.89
CA GLU A 78 23.32 -2.41 8.35
C GLU A 78 22.08 -3.20 8.80
N ALA A 79 20.91 -2.91 8.24
CA ALA A 79 19.66 -3.54 8.63
C ALA A 79 18.60 -3.47 7.52
N ILE A 80 17.70 -4.45 7.54
CA ILE A 80 16.52 -4.48 6.69
C ILE A 80 15.27 -4.56 7.57
N THR A 81 14.37 -3.60 7.40
CA THR A 81 13.02 -3.65 7.99
C THR A 81 11.99 -3.84 6.89
N VAL A 82 11.11 -4.81 7.08
CA VAL A 82 10.09 -5.15 6.09
C VAL A 82 8.71 -4.85 6.64
N ASN A 83 7.96 -4.02 5.93
CA ASN A 83 6.55 -3.78 6.19
C ASN A 83 5.70 -4.55 5.15
N ARG A 84 4.89 -5.51 5.61
CA ARG A 84 4.01 -6.33 4.76
C ARG A 84 2.56 -5.86 4.83
N TRP A 85 2.12 -5.11 3.83
CA TRP A 85 0.77 -4.54 3.76
C TRP A 85 -0.17 -5.37 2.86
N ALA A 86 -0.72 -6.46 3.39
CA ALA A 86 -1.63 -7.35 2.66
C ALA A 86 -2.99 -6.72 2.28
N HIS A 87 -3.44 -5.73 3.05
CA HIS A 87 -4.66 -4.96 2.85
C HIS A 87 -4.38 -3.46 3.02
N GLY A 88 -3.25 -3.00 2.46
CA GLY A 88 -2.73 -1.65 2.72
C GLY A 88 -3.55 -0.50 2.11
N TYR A 89 -4.41 -0.81 1.14
CA TYR A 89 -5.20 0.18 0.42
C TYR A 89 -6.62 -0.32 0.20
N ALA A 90 -7.58 0.62 0.22
CA ALA A 90 -8.95 0.37 -0.20
C ALA A 90 -8.97 -0.07 -1.67
N TYR A 91 -9.91 -0.95 -2.01
CA TYR A 91 -10.11 -1.38 -3.40
C TYR A 91 -10.84 -0.28 -4.18
N GLU A 92 -10.15 0.34 -5.15
CA GLU A 92 -10.76 1.20 -6.15
C GLU A 92 -11.37 0.34 -7.26
N TYR A 93 -12.63 0.62 -7.62
CA TYR A 93 -13.32 -0.09 -8.69
C TYR A 93 -12.65 0.18 -10.04
N MET A 94 -12.62 -0.84 -10.88
CA MET A 94 -12.07 -0.78 -12.23
C MET A 94 -13.18 -1.08 -13.23
N ASP A 95 -13.53 -0.11 -14.09
CA ASP A 95 -14.60 -0.24 -15.09
C ASP A 95 -14.51 -1.53 -15.94
N LEU A 96 -13.28 -2.04 -16.16
CA LEU A 96 -13.04 -3.27 -16.90
C LEU A 96 -13.50 -4.54 -16.17
N HIS A 97 -13.48 -4.56 -14.83
CA HIS A 97 -13.68 -5.75 -14.01
C HIS A 97 -14.85 -5.64 -13.03
N ASP A 98 -15.33 -4.42 -12.82
CA ASP A 98 -16.36 -4.08 -11.86
C ASP A 98 -17.65 -3.71 -12.57
N PRO A 99 -18.82 -4.12 -12.03
CA PRO A 99 -20.09 -3.63 -12.55
C PRO A 99 -20.22 -2.14 -12.26
N ASP A 100 -20.98 -1.45 -13.11
CA ASP A 100 -21.43 -0.10 -12.82
C ASP A 100 -22.64 -0.19 -11.87
N TRP A 101 -22.45 0.22 -10.62
CA TRP A 101 -23.53 0.23 -9.63
C TRP A 101 -24.31 1.54 -9.73
N PRO A 102 -25.66 1.50 -9.63
CA PRO A 102 -26.42 2.70 -9.39
C PRO A 102 -25.92 3.45 -8.15
N GLU A 103 -26.11 4.77 -8.13
CA GLU A 103 -25.78 5.61 -6.97
C GLU A 103 -26.44 5.06 -5.69
N GLY A 104 -25.65 4.84 -4.65
CA GLY A 104 -26.08 4.29 -3.36
C GLY A 104 -26.06 2.76 -3.26
N GLU A 105 -25.87 2.04 -4.37
CA GLU A 105 -25.94 0.57 -4.44
C GLU A 105 -24.55 -0.09 -4.50
N ALA A 106 -23.47 0.69 -4.60
CA ALA A 106 -22.13 0.12 -4.58
C ALA A 106 -21.79 -0.49 -3.20
N PRO A 107 -20.99 -1.57 -3.13
CA PRO A 107 -20.71 -2.26 -1.87
C PRO A 107 -20.20 -1.38 -0.72
N HIS A 108 -19.36 -0.39 -1.03
CA HIS A 108 -18.87 0.55 -0.01
C HIS A 108 -19.99 1.48 0.50
N GLU A 109 -20.94 1.85 -0.36
CA GLU A 109 -22.09 2.69 0.00
C GLU A 109 -23.11 1.96 0.85
N LEU A 110 -23.41 0.71 0.50
CA LEU A 110 -24.25 -0.16 1.32
C LEU A 110 -23.59 -0.45 2.67
N GLY A 111 -22.29 -0.74 2.66
CA GLY A 111 -21.51 -1.07 3.85
C GLY A 111 -21.28 0.09 4.82
N ARG A 112 -21.30 1.34 4.33
CA ARG A 112 -21.08 2.54 5.15
C ARG A 112 -22.36 3.16 5.75
N ARG A 113 -23.54 2.60 5.47
CA ARG A 113 -24.81 3.15 5.94
C ARG A 113 -24.84 3.26 7.48
N PRO A 114 -25.35 4.37 8.04
CA PRO A 114 -25.48 4.52 9.48
C PRO A 114 -26.36 3.44 10.11
N ILE A 115 -25.99 3.01 11.32
CA ILE A 115 -26.76 2.08 12.15
C ILE A 115 -27.13 2.80 13.45
N GLY A 116 -28.32 3.40 13.49
CA GLY A 116 -28.75 4.23 14.62
C GLY A 116 -27.80 5.41 14.83
N ARG A 117 -27.10 5.45 15.97
CA ARG A 117 -26.11 6.49 16.31
C ARG A 117 -24.67 6.11 15.93
N ILE A 118 -24.50 5.17 15.01
CA ILE A 118 -23.20 4.69 14.54
C ILE A 118 -23.06 5.09 13.08
N ALA A 119 -22.04 5.88 12.74
CA ALA A 119 -21.66 6.22 11.37
C ALA A 119 -20.29 5.62 11.04
N ILE A 120 -20.06 5.28 9.77
CA ILE A 120 -18.86 4.55 9.31
C ILE A 120 -18.02 5.46 8.40
N ALA A 121 -16.75 5.66 8.77
CA ALA A 121 -15.81 6.48 8.03
C ALA A 121 -14.40 5.86 7.98
N ASN A 122 -13.81 5.89 6.78
CA ASN A 122 -12.41 5.66 6.43
C ASN A 122 -12.29 5.76 4.89
N SER A 123 -11.14 5.40 4.32
CA SER A 123 -10.94 5.26 2.87
C SER A 123 -11.84 4.20 2.22
N ASP A 124 -12.05 3.07 2.90
CA ASP A 124 -12.81 1.93 2.40
C ASP A 124 -14.30 2.25 2.25
N ALA A 125 -14.82 3.12 3.12
CA ALA A 125 -16.17 3.67 3.06
C ALA A 125 -16.36 4.61 1.86
N GLU A 126 -15.35 4.86 1.04
CA GLU A 126 -15.43 5.66 -0.19
C GLU A 126 -14.79 4.93 -1.38
N ALA A 127 -14.40 3.66 -1.21
CA ALA A 127 -13.70 2.86 -2.20
C ALA A 127 -12.49 3.58 -2.85
N ALA A 128 -11.73 4.38 -2.07
CA ALA A 128 -10.54 5.07 -2.59
C ALA A 128 -9.43 5.21 -1.56
N ALA A 129 -8.19 4.93 -1.97
CA ALA A 129 -7.06 4.61 -1.09
C ALA A 129 -6.32 5.83 -0.51
N TYR A 130 -6.90 7.03 -0.61
CA TYR A 130 -6.17 8.27 -0.35
C TYR A 130 -6.52 8.93 0.99
N VAL A 131 -5.56 9.64 1.57
CA VAL A 131 -5.73 10.34 2.86
C VAL A 131 -6.85 11.38 2.82
N GLN A 132 -6.96 12.15 1.73
CA GLN A 132 -8.03 13.13 1.56
C GLN A 132 -9.41 12.48 1.48
N THR A 133 -9.50 11.24 0.98
CA THR A 133 -10.74 10.47 0.93
C THR A 133 -11.18 10.11 2.35
N ALA A 134 -10.27 9.60 3.17
CA ALA A 134 -10.57 9.30 4.58
C ALA A 134 -11.03 10.56 5.35
N MET A 135 -10.42 11.72 5.09
CA MET A 135 -10.86 13.00 5.69
C MET A 135 -12.26 13.42 5.24
N LYS A 136 -12.59 13.24 3.94
CA LYS A 136 -13.93 13.51 3.42
C LYS A 136 -14.98 12.57 4.03
N ALA A 137 -14.66 11.28 4.15
CA ALA A 137 -15.52 10.29 4.81
C ALA A 137 -15.80 10.66 6.27
N ALA A 138 -14.78 11.10 7.02
CA ALA A 138 -14.94 11.55 8.40
C ALA A 138 -15.92 12.73 8.50
N ARG A 139 -15.77 13.73 7.62
CA ARG A 139 -16.71 14.86 7.57
C ARG A 139 -18.13 14.42 7.23
N ARG A 140 -18.30 13.50 6.26
CA ARG A 140 -19.62 12.92 5.91
C ARG A 140 -20.25 12.23 7.13
N ALA A 141 -19.53 11.31 7.77
CA ALA A 141 -20.03 10.53 8.89
C ALA A 141 -20.41 11.39 10.10
N VAL A 142 -19.65 12.46 10.39
CA VAL A 142 -20.02 13.42 11.43
C VAL A 142 -21.37 14.08 11.09
N ASN A 143 -21.56 14.50 9.84
CA ASN A 143 -22.82 15.12 9.43
C ASN A 143 -24.01 14.14 9.46
N GLU A 144 -23.80 12.86 9.14
CA GLU A 144 -24.83 11.82 9.23
C GLU A 144 -25.35 11.63 10.67
N LEU A 145 -24.52 11.90 11.69
CA LEU A 145 -24.92 11.81 13.10
C LEU A 145 -25.67 13.04 13.62
N LEU A 146 -25.68 14.14 12.85
CA LEU A 146 -26.37 15.38 13.22
C LEU A 146 -27.82 15.42 12.74
N VAL A 147 -28.24 14.44 11.95
CA VAL A 147 -29.59 14.31 11.37
C VAL A 147 -30.46 13.36 12.18
#